data_AF-A0A357CRR6-F1
#
_entry.id   AF-A0A357CRR6-F1
#
_cell.length_a   1.000
_cell.length_b   1.000
_cell.length_c   1.000
_cell.angle_alpha   90.00
_cell.angle_beta   90.00
_cell.angle_gamma   90.00
#
_symmetry.space_group_name_H-M   'P 1'
#
loop_
_entity.id
_entity.type
_entity.pdbx_description
1 polymer ?
#
loop_
_entity_poly.entity_id
_entity_poly.type
_entity_poly.pdbx_seq_one_letter_code
_entity_poly.pdbx_strand_id
1 'polypeptide(L)'
;MKSLRLMVLTVFLVLIMGTVAQGAWENTVWLGTDLGQTGREMGYRHDADVATKIISSQVNGVFVSEIQVGSTLVDFDNDSGLYAMVGASIDNKLDFLFGAGFNYYNRYSPFLMSGGVKCLVPSQRIIYEIEVFYQILPPILIHLGYNNHADTIFLGLGLSYN
;
A
#
# COMPACT_ATOMS: atom_id res chain seq x y z
N MET A 1 41.00 0.96 8.08
CA MET A 1 39.62 0.42 8.17
C MET A 1 38.57 1.44 8.61
N LYS A 2 38.78 2.23 9.68
CA LYS A 2 37.80 3.25 10.11
C LYS A 2 37.53 4.33 9.04
N SER A 3 38.59 4.84 8.39
CA SER A 3 38.47 5.84 7.32
C SER A 3 37.68 5.35 6.10
N LEU A 4 37.90 4.10 5.64
CA LEU A 4 37.17 3.51 4.53
C LEU A 4 35.67 3.33 4.86
N ARG A 5 35.33 2.88 6.07
CA ARG A 5 33.94 2.75 6.52
C ARG A 5 33.24 4.11 6.59
N LEU A 6 33.94 5.14 7.06
CA LEU A 6 33.42 6.50 7.11
C LEU A 6 33.20 7.05 5.71
N MET A 7 34.13 6.83 4.78
CA MET A 7 34.01 7.26 3.40
C MET A 7 32.83 6.59 2.68
N VAL A 8 32.66 5.27 2.86
CA VAL A 8 31.49 4.55 2.33
C VAL A 8 30.19 5.09 2.91
N LEU A 9 30.14 5.32 4.23
CA LEU A 9 28.96 5.89 4.89
C LEU A 9 28.64 7.31 4.37
N THR A 10 29.66 8.16 4.20
CA THR A 10 29.48 9.52 3.68
C THR A 10 28.99 9.50 2.24
N VAL A 11 29.54 8.63 1.37
CA VAL A 11 29.05 8.47 0.00
C VAL A 11 27.60 7.97 0.01
N PHE A 12 27.26 7.02 0.88
CA PHE A 12 25.90 6.51 1.02
C PHE A 12 24.91 7.60 1.48
N LEU A 13 25.30 8.40 2.48
CA LEU A 13 24.50 9.53 2.97
C LEU A 13 24.34 10.63 1.93
N VAL A 14 25.40 10.94 1.16
CA VAL A 14 25.33 11.92 0.07
C VAL A 14 24.47 11.40 -1.08
N LEU A 15 24.49 10.11 -1.39
CA LEU A 15 23.59 9.50 -2.37
C LEU A 15 22.12 9.56 -1.89
N ILE A 16 21.85 9.27 -0.61
CA ILE A 16 20.52 9.39 0.00
C ILE A 16 20.02 10.84 0.00
N MET A 17 20.91 11.82 0.25
CA MET A 17 20.55 13.24 0.22
C MET A 17 20.47 13.82 -1.21
N GLY A 18 21.18 13.21 -2.17
CA GLY A 18 21.24 13.64 -3.57
C GLY A 18 20.09 13.14 -4.43
N THR A 19 19.36 12.11 -3.99
CA THR A 19 18.04 11.79 -4.53
C THR A 19 17.07 12.83 -4.00
N VAL A 20 16.87 13.90 -4.78
CA VAL A 20 15.78 14.85 -4.58
C VAL A 20 14.53 14.04 -4.27
N ALA A 21 13.90 14.31 -3.13
CA ALA A 21 12.67 13.70 -2.64
C ALA A 21 11.49 14.01 -3.59
N GLN A 22 11.57 13.62 -4.86
CA GLN A 22 10.48 13.73 -5.82
C GLN A 22 9.84 12.35 -5.92
N GLY A 23 8.63 12.25 -5.41
CA GLY A 23 7.82 11.05 -5.49
C GLY A 23 7.23 10.92 -6.89
N ALA A 24 7.71 9.97 -7.68
CA ALA A 24 7.11 9.64 -8.97
C ALA A 24 5.86 8.79 -8.76
N TRP A 25 4.78 9.39 -8.26
CA TRP A 25 3.58 8.70 -7.77
C TRP A 25 2.45 8.54 -8.80
N GLU A 26 2.69 8.83 -10.08
CA GLU A 26 1.66 8.74 -11.14
C GLU A 26 1.14 7.31 -11.27
N ASN A 27 2.02 6.33 -11.34
CA ASN A 27 1.62 4.94 -11.40
C ASN A 27 2.42 4.12 -10.41
N THR A 28 1.78 3.18 -9.74
CA THR A 28 2.44 2.28 -8.79
C THR A 28 1.94 0.86 -8.97
N VAL A 29 2.85 -0.11 -9.06
CA VAL A 29 2.54 -1.53 -8.95
C VAL A 29 3.37 -2.14 -7.82
N TRP A 30 2.78 -3.01 -7.02
CA TRP A 30 3.52 -3.67 -5.95
C TRP A 30 3.07 -5.12 -5.76
N LEU A 31 3.98 -5.90 -5.19
CA LEU A 31 3.77 -7.26 -4.72
C LEU A 31 4.21 -7.33 -3.26
N GLY A 32 3.39 -7.96 -2.43
CA GLY A 32 3.64 -8.10 -1.00
C GLY A 32 3.42 -9.53 -0.52
N THR A 33 4.06 -9.85 0.60
CA THR A 33 3.81 -11.07 1.37
C THR A 33 3.75 -10.71 2.84
N ASP A 34 2.98 -11.47 3.60
CA ASP A 34 2.98 -11.33 5.05
C ASP A 34 4.25 -11.91 5.68
N LEU A 35 4.54 -11.50 6.92
CA LEU A 35 5.68 -12.03 7.68
C LEU A 35 5.58 -13.55 7.93
N GLY A 36 4.35 -14.08 8.02
CA GLY A 36 4.08 -15.51 8.17
C GLY A 36 4.23 -16.32 6.88
N GLN A 37 4.40 -15.67 5.72
CA GLN A 37 4.38 -16.28 4.38
C GLN A 37 3.09 -17.08 4.07
N THR A 38 2.00 -16.75 4.76
CA THR A 38 0.66 -17.33 4.58
C THR A 38 -0.28 -16.44 3.77
N GLY A 39 0.17 -15.25 3.44
CA GLY A 39 -0.53 -14.18 2.76
C GLY A 39 0.32 -13.59 1.63
N ARG A 40 -0.35 -13.26 0.55
CA ARG A 40 0.21 -12.57 -0.61
C ARG A 40 -0.74 -11.47 -1.00
N GLU A 41 -0.18 -10.40 -1.50
CA GLU A 41 -0.96 -9.32 -2.07
C GLU A 41 -0.27 -8.77 -3.31
N MET A 42 -1.08 -8.13 -4.14
CA MET A 42 -0.62 -7.33 -5.24
C MET A 42 -1.54 -6.15 -5.40
N GLY A 43 -1.00 -5.04 -5.88
CA GLY A 43 -1.82 -3.90 -6.18
C GLY A 43 -1.29 -3.04 -7.31
N TYR A 44 -2.18 -2.21 -7.80
CA TYR A 44 -1.94 -1.19 -8.80
C TYR A 44 -2.63 0.10 -8.37
N ARG A 45 -1.97 1.24 -8.57
CA ARG A 45 -2.52 2.58 -8.32
C ARG A 45 -2.19 3.48 -9.51
N HIS A 46 -3.17 4.26 -9.95
CA HIS A 46 -3.06 5.26 -11.01
C HIS A 46 -3.46 6.63 -10.46
N ASP A 47 -2.58 7.61 -10.58
CA ASP A 47 -2.68 9.04 -10.25
C ASP A 47 -3.31 9.36 -8.88
N ALA A 48 -3.22 8.42 -7.93
CA ALA A 48 -4.02 8.44 -6.70
C ALA A 48 -5.55 8.43 -6.92
N ASP A 49 -6.03 8.35 -8.16
CA ASP A 49 -7.43 8.37 -8.54
C ASP A 49 -8.09 7.00 -8.50
N VAL A 50 -7.33 5.97 -8.85
CA VAL A 50 -7.81 4.58 -8.91
C VAL A 50 -6.79 3.65 -8.26
N ALA A 51 -7.25 2.77 -7.38
CA ALA A 51 -6.46 1.73 -6.77
C ALA A 51 -7.14 0.38 -6.92
N THR A 52 -6.40 -0.63 -7.35
CA THR A 52 -6.86 -2.02 -7.41
C THR A 52 -5.94 -2.86 -6.57
N LYS A 53 -6.50 -3.72 -5.73
CA LYS A 53 -5.72 -4.60 -4.86
C LYS A 53 -6.33 -5.99 -4.81
N ILE A 54 -5.46 -6.99 -4.81
CA ILE A 54 -5.80 -8.39 -4.62
C ILE A 54 -5.03 -8.89 -3.41
N ILE A 55 -5.73 -9.46 -2.45
CA ILE A 55 -5.14 -10.07 -1.24
C ILE A 55 -5.54 -11.53 -1.22
N SER A 56 -4.62 -12.39 -0.83
CA SER A 56 -4.83 -13.82 -0.75
C SER A 56 -4.13 -14.33 0.50
N SER A 57 -4.87 -14.68 1.54
CA SER A 57 -4.32 -14.98 2.87
C SER A 57 -5.15 -16.00 3.65
N GLN A 58 -4.56 -16.62 4.68
CA GLN A 58 -5.32 -17.42 5.63
C GLN A 58 -5.94 -16.54 6.73
N VAL A 59 -7.26 -16.66 6.92
CA VAL A 59 -7.99 -16.05 8.03
C VAL A 59 -8.59 -17.19 8.85
N ASN A 60 -8.17 -17.34 10.10
CA ASN A 60 -8.61 -18.43 10.98
C ASN A 60 -8.43 -19.85 10.36
N GLY A 61 -7.36 -20.05 9.59
CA GLY A 61 -7.06 -21.34 8.92
C GLY A 61 -7.83 -21.60 7.64
N VAL A 62 -8.71 -20.68 7.21
CA VAL A 62 -9.41 -20.75 5.91
C VAL A 62 -8.73 -19.79 4.94
N PHE A 63 -8.51 -20.24 3.71
CA PHE A 63 -7.96 -19.39 2.66
C PHE A 63 -9.03 -18.41 2.16
N VAL A 64 -8.69 -17.13 2.15
CA VAL A 64 -9.56 -16.02 1.76
C VAL A 64 -8.89 -15.27 0.63
N SER A 65 -9.63 -15.02 -0.46
CA SER A 65 -9.17 -14.16 -1.55
C SER A 65 -10.06 -12.94 -1.65
N GLU A 66 -9.45 -11.77 -1.64
CA GLU A 66 -10.11 -10.48 -1.66
C GLU A 66 -9.68 -9.70 -2.90
N ILE A 67 -10.64 -9.11 -3.61
CA ILE A 67 -10.39 -8.20 -4.74
C ILE A 67 -11.08 -6.88 -4.42
N GLN A 68 -10.33 -5.80 -4.48
CA GLN A 68 -10.79 -4.45 -4.15
C GLN A 68 -10.50 -3.50 -5.30
N VAL A 69 -11.43 -2.58 -5.54
CA VAL A 69 -11.27 -1.41 -6.40
C VAL A 69 -11.69 -0.19 -5.62
N GLY A 70 -10.81 0.79 -5.52
CA GLY A 70 -11.05 2.06 -4.86
C GLY A 70 -10.81 3.22 -5.81
N SER A 71 -11.49 4.33 -5.51
CA SER A 71 -11.29 5.59 -6.23
C SER A 71 -11.36 6.78 -5.29
N THR A 72 -10.53 7.78 -5.56
CA THR A 72 -10.55 9.06 -4.83
C THR A 72 -11.77 9.86 -5.27
N LEU A 73 -12.62 10.20 -4.31
CA LEU A 73 -13.87 10.95 -4.52
C LEU A 73 -13.67 12.46 -4.40
N VAL A 74 -12.77 12.88 -3.52
CA VAL A 74 -12.48 14.28 -3.24
C VAL A 74 -10.97 14.42 -3.16
N ASP A 75 -10.41 15.29 -3.99
CA ASP A 75 -9.03 15.74 -3.90
C ASP A 75 -8.99 17.08 -3.16
N PHE A 76 -8.06 17.23 -2.24
CA PHE A 76 -7.79 18.47 -1.54
C PHE A 76 -6.50 19.07 -2.07
N ASP A 77 -6.52 20.37 -2.38
CA ASP A 77 -5.37 21.09 -2.91
C ASP A 77 -4.10 20.80 -2.09
N ASN A 78 -3.09 20.28 -2.78
CA ASN A 78 -1.89 19.64 -2.26
C ASN A 78 -2.19 18.35 -1.48
N ASP A 79 -2.20 17.25 -2.23
CA ASP A 79 -1.53 16.04 -1.77
C ASP A 79 -2.34 15.15 -0.79
N SER A 80 -3.67 15.26 -0.79
CA SER A 80 -4.52 14.35 -0.01
C SER A 80 -5.95 14.24 -0.53
N GLY A 81 -6.63 13.12 -0.24
CA GLY A 81 -8.00 12.92 -0.72
C GLY A 81 -8.79 11.90 0.08
N LEU A 82 -10.12 11.95 -0.05
CA LEU A 82 -11.02 10.92 0.48
C LEU A 82 -11.28 9.91 -0.62
N TYR A 83 -11.12 8.62 -0.32
CA TYR A 83 -11.42 7.54 -1.27
C TYR A 83 -12.58 6.69 -0.79
N ALA A 84 -13.27 6.07 -1.74
CA ALA A 84 -14.22 5.01 -1.51
C ALA A 84 -13.76 3.73 -2.20
N MET A 85 -14.21 2.59 -1.69
CA MET A 85 -13.80 1.27 -2.14
C MET A 85 -15.01 0.35 -2.22
N VAL A 86 -15.01 -0.47 -3.27
CA VAL A 86 -15.87 -1.63 -3.41
C VAL A 86 -15.04 -2.87 -3.68
N GLY A 87 -15.51 -4.04 -3.26
CA GLY A 87 -14.77 -5.28 -3.48
C GLY A 87 -15.59 -6.53 -3.23
N ALA A 88 -14.94 -7.68 -3.37
CA ALA A 88 -15.48 -8.98 -3.02
C ALA A 88 -14.42 -9.81 -2.27
N SER A 89 -14.87 -10.54 -1.26
CA SER A 89 -14.10 -11.52 -0.51
C SER A 89 -14.70 -12.92 -0.72
N ILE A 90 -13.84 -13.90 -0.95
CA ILE A 90 -14.20 -15.28 -1.25
C ILE A 90 -13.52 -16.22 -0.24
N ASP A 91 -14.31 -16.84 0.64
CA ASP A 91 -13.85 -17.71 1.74
C ASP A 91 -14.79 -18.92 2.00
N ASN A 92 -15.27 -19.56 0.92
CA ASN A 92 -16.43 -20.48 0.85
C ASN A 92 -17.80 -19.78 0.83
N LYS A 93 -17.83 -18.47 1.05
CA LYS A 93 -18.97 -17.58 0.77
C LYS A 93 -18.50 -16.42 -0.09
N LEU A 94 -19.45 -15.68 -0.64
CA LEU A 94 -19.18 -14.43 -1.35
C LEU A 94 -19.70 -13.28 -0.49
N ASP A 95 -18.76 -12.49 0.01
CA ASP A 95 -19.03 -11.27 0.77
C ASP A 95 -18.64 -10.06 -0.08
N PHE A 96 -19.45 -9.02 -0.07
CA PHE A 96 -19.14 -7.73 -0.68
C PHE A 96 -18.44 -6.82 0.31
N LEU A 97 -17.45 -6.06 -0.16
CA LEU A 97 -16.78 -5.02 0.61
C LEU A 97 -17.25 -3.65 0.18
N PHE A 98 -17.56 -2.81 1.16
CA PHE A 98 -17.77 -1.39 0.97
C PHE A 98 -16.91 -0.64 1.98
N GLY A 99 -16.12 0.32 1.53
CA GLY A 99 -15.20 1.03 2.39
C GLY A 99 -14.97 2.47 1.96
N ALA A 100 -14.34 3.21 2.85
CA ALA A 100 -13.86 4.55 2.59
C ALA A 100 -12.67 4.87 3.49
N GLY A 101 -11.89 5.85 3.10
CA GLY A 101 -10.73 6.27 3.86
C GLY A 101 -10.11 7.55 3.33
N PHE A 102 -8.88 7.76 3.75
CA PHE A 102 -8.08 8.93 3.43
C PHE A 102 -6.77 8.49 2.79
N ASN A 103 -6.39 9.18 1.71
CA ASN A 103 -5.11 9.08 1.05
C ASN A 103 -4.33 10.35 1.34
N TYR A 104 -3.06 10.18 1.72
CA TYR A 104 -2.06 11.22 1.78
C TYR A 104 -0.97 10.89 0.77
N TYR A 105 -0.77 11.74 -0.23
CA TYR A 105 0.23 11.55 -1.27
C TYR A 105 0.90 12.89 -1.54
N ASN A 106 2.20 13.06 -1.30
CA ASN A 106 2.86 14.34 -1.66
C ASN A 106 3.80 14.15 -2.85
N ARG A 107 3.58 14.87 -3.96
CA ARG A 107 4.41 14.76 -5.19
C ARG A 107 5.88 15.13 -4.95
N TYR A 108 6.14 15.96 -3.96
CA TYR A 108 7.47 16.35 -3.48
C TYR A 108 7.93 15.54 -2.26
N SER A 109 7.34 14.37 -2.04
CA SER A 109 7.70 13.46 -0.96
C SER A 109 7.85 12.03 -1.49
N PRO A 110 8.86 11.27 -1.04
CA PRO A 110 8.97 9.85 -1.32
C PRO A 110 7.99 9.02 -0.48
N PHE A 111 7.02 9.64 0.19
CA PHE A 111 6.09 8.98 1.10
C PHE A 111 4.64 9.12 0.64
N LEU A 112 3.93 8.00 0.64
CA LEU A 112 2.50 7.93 0.44
C LEU A 112 1.88 7.05 1.53
N MET A 113 0.70 7.43 2.00
CA MET A 113 -0.06 6.68 2.98
C MET A 113 -1.53 6.64 2.61
N SER A 114 -2.16 5.48 2.79
CA SER A 114 -3.60 5.30 2.73
C SER A 114 -4.07 4.69 4.04
N GLY A 115 -5.25 5.08 4.51
CA GLY A 115 -5.86 4.48 5.69
C GLY A 115 -7.37 4.59 5.67
N GLY A 116 -8.07 3.56 6.10
CA GLY A 116 -9.53 3.54 5.99
C GLY A 116 -10.20 2.39 6.72
N VAL A 117 -11.51 2.34 6.53
CA VAL A 117 -12.40 1.33 7.10
C VAL A 117 -13.22 0.72 5.98
N LYS A 118 -13.38 -0.61 6.02
CA LYS A 118 -14.26 -1.36 5.12
C LYS A 118 -15.17 -2.30 5.90
N CYS A 119 -16.34 -2.57 5.34
CA CYS A 119 -17.34 -3.45 5.91
C CYS A 119 -17.59 -4.62 4.95
N LEU A 120 -17.49 -5.84 5.46
CA LEU A 120 -17.90 -7.06 4.77
C LEU A 120 -19.40 -7.31 4.98
N VAL A 121 -20.13 -7.48 3.89
CA VAL A 121 -21.57 -7.79 3.86
C VAL A 121 -21.78 -9.11 3.12
N PRO A 122 -22.47 -10.11 3.68
CA PRO A 122 -23.36 -10.03 4.86
C PRO A 122 -22.71 -10.33 6.22
N SER A 123 -21.42 -10.64 6.31
CA SER A 123 -20.80 -11.04 7.58
C SER A 123 -20.75 -9.95 8.66
N GLN A 124 -21.13 -8.70 8.34
CA GLN A 124 -21.16 -7.54 9.25
C GLN A 124 -19.82 -7.30 9.96
N ARG A 125 -18.71 -7.59 9.28
CA ARG A 125 -17.38 -7.45 9.85
C ARG A 125 -16.74 -6.14 9.41
N ILE A 126 -16.31 -5.35 10.39
CA ILE A 126 -15.55 -4.12 10.17
C ILE A 126 -14.07 -4.46 10.10
N ILE A 127 -13.40 -3.93 9.08
CA ILE A 127 -11.98 -4.11 8.81
C ILE A 127 -11.31 -2.74 8.74
N TYR A 128 -10.18 -2.61 9.42
CA TYR A 128 -9.30 -1.44 9.37
C TYR A 128 -8.10 -1.78 8.51
N GLU A 129 -7.74 -0.85 7.64
CA GLU A 129 -6.63 -1.02 6.72
C GLU A 129 -5.76 0.24 6.71
N ILE A 130 -4.44 0.04 6.73
CA ILE A 130 -3.45 1.09 6.58
C ILE A 130 -2.41 0.59 5.59
N GLU A 131 -2.04 1.43 4.63
CA GLU A 131 -0.99 1.17 3.67
C GLU A 131 0.00 2.33 3.64
N VAL A 132 1.28 2.00 3.62
CA VAL A 132 2.36 2.96 3.57
C VAL A 132 3.30 2.56 2.44
N PHE A 133 3.64 3.53 1.60
CA PHE A 133 4.57 3.36 0.51
C PHE A 133 5.72 4.34 0.69
N TYR A 134 6.94 3.84 0.52
CA TYR A 134 8.15 4.63 0.58
C TYR A 134 9.02 4.39 -0.64
N GLN A 135 9.24 5.42 -1.45
CA GLN A 135 10.11 5.36 -2.61
C GLN A 135 11.57 5.52 -2.17
N ILE A 136 12.32 4.42 -2.20
CA ILE A 136 13.75 4.43 -1.83
C ILE A 136 14.55 5.17 -2.91
N LEU A 137 14.27 4.83 -4.17
CA LEU A 137 14.95 5.34 -5.36
C LEU A 137 13.99 5.14 -6.54
N PRO A 138 13.64 6.15 -7.33
CA PRO A 138 12.83 5.93 -8.52
C PRO A 138 13.46 4.86 -9.45
N PRO A 139 12.70 3.86 -9.93
CA PRO A 139 11.26 3.61 -9.71
C PRO A 139 10.93 2.78 -8.45
N ILE A 140 11.91 2.25 -7.74
CA ILE A 140 11.76 1.29 -6.64
C ILE A 140 11.11 1.90 -5.39
N LEU A 141 10.09 1.22 -4.88
CA LEU A 141 9.45 1.53 -3.60
C LEU A 141 9.29 0.29 -2.71
N ILE A 142 9.15 0.56 -1.41
CA ILE A 142 8.74 -0.40 -0.39
C ILE A 142 7.27 -0.15 -0.07
N HIS A 143 6.52 -1.21 0.14
CA HIS A 143 5.16 -1.18 0.65
C HIS A 143 5.09 -1.86 2.02
N LEU A 144 4.29 -1.28 2.90
CA LEU A 144 3.92 -1.84 4.19
C LEU A 144 2.40 -1.73 4.34
N GLY A 145 1.72 -2.86 4.39
CA GLY A 145 0.27 -2.95 4.58
C GLY A 145 -0.07 -3.56 5.93
N TYR A 146 -1.12 -3.08 6.58
CA TYR A 146 -1.75 -3.73 7.71
C TYR A 146 -3.24 -3.88 7.46
N ASN A 147 -3.77 -5.07 7.76
CA ASN A 147 -5.18 -5.38 7.70
C ASN A 147 -5.56 -6.24 8.92
N ASN A 148 -6.46 -5.73 9.76
CA ASN A 148 -6.89 -6.43 10.97
C ASN A 148 -7.77 -7.68 10.69
N HIS A 149 -8.22 -7.88 9.45
CA HIS A 149 -9.01 -9.05 9.06
C HIS A 149 -8.16 -10.32 9.10
N ALA A 150 -6.99 -10.25 8.45
CA ALA A 150 -5.98 -11.29 8.42
C ALA A 150 -5.02 -11.20 9.63
N ASP A 151 -5.15 -10.14 10.45
CA ASP A 151 -4.27 -9.82 11.58
C ASP A 151 -2.79 -9.91 11.20
N THR A 152 -2.45 -9.32 10.06
CA THR A 152 -1.13 -9.49 9.47
C THR A 152 -0.59 -8.20 8.90
N ILE A 153 0.74 -8.14 8.88
CA ILE A 153 1.52 -7.06 8.27
C ILE A 153 2.10 -7.63 6.97
N PHE A 154 1.77 -6.98 5.87
CA PHE A 154 2.36 -7.24 4.58
C PHE A 154 3.58 -6.35 4.35
N LEU A 155 4.64 -6.96 3.85
CA LEU A 155 5.83 -6.30 3.36
C LEU A 155 5.92 -6.53 1.86
N GLY A 156 6.04 -5.44 1.10
CA GLY A 156 6.09 -5.49 -0.34
C GLY A 156 7.20 -4.67 -0.96
N LEU A 157 7.45 -4.97 -2.22
CA LEU A 157 8.29 -4.19 -3.13
C LEU A 157 7.47 -3.82 -4.35
N GLY A 158 7.74 -2.64 -4.89
CA GLY A 158 7.02 -2.14 -6.04
C GLY A 158 7.84 -1.23 -6.93
N LEU A 159 7.19 -0.84 -8.02
CA LEU A 159 7.70 0.10 -9.00
C LEU A 159 6.72 1.26 -9.12
N SER A 160 7.28 2.46 -9.13
CA SER A 160 6.60 3.72 -9.35
C SER A 160 7.10 4.33 -10.64
N TYR A 161 6.18 4.71 -11.52
CA TYR A 161 6.50 5.21 -12.85
C TYR A 161 5.49 6.27 -13.29
N ASN A 162 5.82 6.94 -14.38
CA ASN A 162 4.98 7.94 -15.02
C ASN A 162 4.33 7.32 -16.25
#